data_AF-A0A7C7KK20-F1
#
_entry.id   AF-A0A7C7KK20-F1
#
_cell.length_a   1.000
_cell.length_b   1.000
_cell.length_c   1.000
_cell.angle_alpha   90.00
_cell.angle_beta   90.00
_cell.angle_gamma   90.00
#
_symmetry.space_group_name_H-M   'P 1'
#
loop_
_entity.id
_entity.type
_entity.pdbx_description
1 polymer ?
#
loop_
_entity_poly.entity_id
_entity_poly.type
_entity_poly.pdbx_seq_one_letter_code
_entity_poly.pdbx_strand_id
1 'polypeptide(L)' 'MEQFFGPLMSRTRVRRTVLELSQLDDHMLRDIGLNRASIISAAHEVERKIHGRGHDHGV' A
#
# COMPACT_ATOMS: atom_id res chain seq x y z
N MET A 1 -17.70 -9.42 -17.46
CA MET A 1 -17.09 -8.07 -17.31
C MET A 1 -15.90 -8.19 -16.38
N GLU A 2 -14.76 -8.66 -16.90
CA GLU A 2 -13.51 -8.73 -16.14
C GLU A 2 -12.93 -7.31 -16.08
N GLN A 3 -12.97 -6.71 -14.89
CA GLN A 3 -12.63 -5.31 -14.71
C GLN A 3 -11.13 -5.16 -14.48
N PHE A 4 -10.40 -4.84 -15.55
CA PHE A 4 -9.02 -4.33 -15.50
C PHE A 4 -9.03 -2.91 -14.92
N PHE A 5 -9.09 -2.79 -13.60
CA PHE A 5 -8.80 -1.53 -12.92
C PHE A 5 -7.28 -1.35 -12.80
N GLY A 6 -6.68 -0.75 -13.83
CA GLY A 6 -5.23 -0.60 -13.96
C GLY A 6 -4.54 0.38 -12.97
N PRO A 7 -3.28 0.79 -13.26
CA PRO A 7 -2.35 1.45 -12.33
C PRO A 7 -2.82 2.78 -11.70
N LEU A 8 -3.88 3.39 -12.24
CA LEU A 8 -4.50 4.60 -11.68
C LEU A 8 -5.20 4.31 -10.35
N MET A 9 -5.87 3.16 -10.21
CA MET A 9 -6.45 2.76 -8.93
C MET A 9 -5.38 2.49 -7.88
N SER A 10 -4.26 1.89 -8.28
CA SER A 10 -3.12 1.61 -7.41
C SER A 10 -2.50 2.87 -6.85
N ARG A 11 -2.30 3.89 -7.71
CA ARG A 11 -1.76 5.18 -7.28
C ARG A 11 -2.68 5.89 -6.30
N THR A 12 -4.01 5.78 -6.48
CA THR A 12 -5.00 6.34 -5.56
C THR A 12 -4.99 5.62 -4.20
N ARG A 13 -4.86 4.29 -4.19
CA ARG A 13 -4.74 3.50 -2.94
C ARG A 13 -3.50 3.87 -2.14
N VAL A 14 -2.32 3.87 -2.77
CA VAL A 14 -1.05 4.23 -2.11
C VAL A 14 -1.16 5.63 -1.51
N ARG A 15 -1.65 6.61 -2.27
CA ARG A 15 -1.78 7.99 -1.78
C ARG A 15 -2.72 8.09 -0.59
N ARG A 16 -3.85 7.37 -0.61
CA ARG A 16 -4.80 7.33 0.50
C ARG A 16 -4.17 6.71 1.75
N THR A 17 -3.50 5.57 1.62
CA THR A 17 -2.80 4.91 2.73
C THR A 17 -1.73 5.81 3.35
N VAL A 18 -0.94 6.52 2.52
CA VAL A 18 0.04 7.48 3.02
C VAL A 18 -0.62 8.61 3.81
N LEU A 19 -1.73 9.16 3.33
CA LEU A 19 -2.46 10.24 4.01
C LEU A 19 -3.08 9.78 5.34
N GLU A 20 -3.68 8.60 5.38
CA GLU A 20 -4.27 8.04 6.59
C GLU A 20 -3.19 7.73 7.64
N LEU A 21 -2.08 7.09 7.25
CA LEU A 21 -0.97 6.83 8.18
C LEU A 21 -0.25 8.10 8.64
N SER A 22 -0.15 9.12 7.77
CA SER A 22 0.50 10.38 8.13
C SER A 22 -0.26 11.17 9.21
N GLN A 23 -1.55 10.90 9.40
CA GLN A 23 -2.39 11.52 10.44
C GLN A 23 -2.20 10.88 11.82
N LEU A 24 -1.63 9.67 11.90
CA LEU A 24 -1.33 9.03 13.18
C LEU A 24 -0.10 9.66 13.81
N ASP A 25 -0.06 9.74 15.13
CA ASP A 25 1.13 10.15 15.86
C ASP A 25 2.22 9.07 15.84
N ASP A 26 3.47 9.48 16.07
CA ASP A 26 4.64 8.59 15.99
C ASP A 26 4.58 7.43 17.00
N HIS A 27 3.92 7.60 18.15
CA HIS A 27 3.67 6.51 19.10
C HIS A 27 2.70 5.47 18.52
N MET A 28 1.60 5.91 17.89
CA MET A 28 0.64 5.01 17.26
C MET A 28 1.25 4.28 16.07
N LEU A 29 2.08 4.97 15.28
CA LEU A 29 2.87 4.34 14.22
C LEU A 29 3.81 3.28 14.78
N ARG A 30 4.52 3.57 15.87
CA ARG A 30 5.40 2.60 16.53
C ARG A 30 4.67 1.40 17.11
N ASP A 31 3.47 1.60 17.67
CA ASP A 31 2.64 0.52 18.20
C ASP A 31 2.30 -0.52 17.13
N ILE A 32 2.07 -0.07 15.89
CA ILE A 32 1.85 -0.94 14.73
C ILE A 32 3.14 -1.32 13.98
N GLY A 33 4.32 -1.04 14.57
CA GLY A 33 5.62 -1.41 14.00
C GLY A 33 6.07 -0.56 12.80
N LEU A 34 5.51 0.64 12.62
CA LEU A 34 5.86 1.58 11.56
C LEU A 34 6.69 2.76 12.08
N ASN A 35 7.52 3.31 11.19
CA ASN A 35 8.16 4.60 11.35
C ASN A 35 7.56 5.59 10.33
N ARG A 36 7.48 6.87 10.68
CA ARG A 36 7.01 7.91 9.76
C ARG A 36 7.79 7.94 8.45
N ALA A 37 9.11 7.73 8.52
CA ALA A 37 9.97 7.64 7.33
C ALA A 37 9.66 6.43 6.43
N SER A 38 9.06 5.36 6.96
CA SER A 38 8.77 4.13 6.20
C SER A 38 7.36 4.09 5.61
N ILE A 39 6.48 5.06 5.90
CA ILE A 39 5.08 5.09 5.44
C ILE A 39 4.96 4.90 3.92
N ILE A 40 5.76 5.66 3.15
CA ILE A 40 5.70 5.62 1.68
C ILE A 40 6.13 4.24 1.16
N SER A 41 7.25 3.72 1.66
CA SER A 41 7.77 2.41 1.26
C SER A 41 6.82 1.28 1.62
N ALA A 42 6.22 1.32 2.81
CA ALA A 42 5.23 0.35 3.28
C ALA A 42 3.96 0.37 2.43
N ALA A 43 3.43 1.57 2.10
CA ALA A 43 2.25 1.69 1.24
C ALA A 43 2.48 1.11 -0.16
N HIS A 44 3.66 1.35 -0.75
CA HIS A 44 4.04 0.75 -2.02
C HIS A 44 4.25 -0.76 -1.94
N GLU A 45 4.81 -1.28 -0.84
CA GLU A 45 5.00 -2.71 -0.64
C GLU A 45 3.67 -3.46 -0.57
N VAL A 46 2.71 -2.93 0.18
CA VAL A 46 1.35 -3.49 0.27
C VAL A 46 0.71 -3.51 -1.11
N GLU A 47 0.79 -2.40 -1.86
CA GLU A 47 0.22 -2.32 -3.21
C GLU A 47 0.85 -3.35 -4.17
N ARG A 48 2.18 -3.54 -4.10
CA ARG A 48 2.89 -4.57 -4.86
C ARG A 48 2.45 -5.98 -4.45
N LYS A 49 2.26 -6.25 -3.17
CA LYS A 49 1.79 -7.57 -2.69
C LYS A 49 0.36 -7.86 -3.14
N ILE A 50 -0.50 -6.84 -3.19
CA ILE A 50 -1.88 -6.96 -3.67
C ILE A 50 -1.91 -7.31 -5.17
N HIS A 51 -1.04 -6.69 -5.98
CA HIS A 51 -1.01 -6.90 -7.43
C HIS A 51 -0.13 -8.10 -7.87
N GLY A 52 0.92 -8.41 -7.11
CA GLY A 52 1.82 -9.53 -7.37
C GLY A 52 1.21 -10.90 -7.06
N ARG A 53 0.14 -10.96 -6.25
CA ARG A 53 -0.60 -12.20 -5.97
C ARG A 53 -1.48 -12.66 -7.15
N GLY A 54 -1.57 -11.89 -8.23
CA GLY A 54 -2.32 -12.23 -9.44
C GLY A 54 -1.50 -12.77 -10.62
N HIS A 55 -0.17 -12.93 -10.48
CA HIS A 55 0.71 -13.22 -11.63
C HIS A 55 1.79 -14.28 -11.34
N ASP A 56 1.49 -15.32 -10.57
CA ASP A 56 2.37 -16.50 -10.53
C ASP A 56 1.58 -17.77 -10.19
N HIS A 57 1.24 -18.54 -11.22
CA HIS A 57 1.20 -20.01 -11.29
C HIS A 57 0.63 -20.39 -12.67
N GLY A 58 1.52 -20.41 -13.65
CA GLY A 58 1.27 -20.89 -15.01
C GLY A 58 2.59 -21.24 -15.67
N VAL A 59 3.32 -22.17 -15.05
CA VAL A 59 4.41 -22.92 -15.70
C VAL A 59 3.86 -24.21 -16.28
#